data_AF-A0A7S2N8T0-F1
#
_entry.id   AF-A0A7S2N8T0-F1
#
_cell.length_a   1.000
_cell.length_b   1.000
_cell.length_c   1.000
_cell.angle_alpha   90.00
_cell.angle_beta   90.00
_cell.angle_gamma   90.00
#
_symmetry.space_group_name_H-M   'P 1'
#
loop_
_entity.id
_entity.type
_entity.pdbx_description
1 polymer ?
#
loop_
_entity_poly.entity_id
_entity_poly.type
_entity_poly.pdbx_seq_one_letter_code
_entity_poly.pdbx_strand_id
1 'polypeptide(L)'
;REAAIQAGPRGPAGLRLIALDAEPRGTMNGLALRRGSLVGLGWRGGKWIASGTLNAPPRSKFSAMAFQAGRGLLLDGDRGVVYAVDAESGKWHGPVKLPADRRWTGICALTPNATAWLAIGRGTASSDLAAEQVPKVELWQFEWRKRQPSRLAFW
;
A
#
# COMPACT_ATOMS: atom_id res chain seq x y z
N ARG A 1 -1.03 38.85 23.87
CA ARG A 1 -0.33 38.55 22.59
C ARG A 1 -0.68 37.12 22.21
N GLU A 2 -1.74 36.93 21.43
CA GLU A 2 -2.12 35.61 20.90
C GLU A 2 -1.15 35.23 19.78
N ALA A 3 -0.54 34.05 19.87
CA ALA A 3 0.31 33.53 18.82
C ALA A 3 -0.57 32.98 17.69
N ALA A 4 -0.48 33.58 16.50
CA ALA A 4 -1.10 33.05 15.31
C ALA A 4 -0.52 31.67 14.99
N ILE A 5 -1.35 30.63 15.05
CA ILE A 5 -1.02 29.30 14.55
C ILE A 5 -0.92 29.43 13.03
N GLN A 6 0.32 29.54 12.51
CA GLN A 6 0.57 29.45 11.08
C GLN A 6 0.10 28.08 10.61
N ALA A 7 -0.94 28.06 9.78
CA ALA A 7 -1.36 26.86 9.08
C ALA A 7 -0.14 26.33 8.31
N GLY A 8 0.32 25.14 8.69
CA GLY A 8 1.42 24.46 8.01
C GLY A 8 1.15 24.35 6.50
N PRO A 9 2.20 24.15 5.69
CA PRO A 9 2.07 24.08 4.24
C PRO A 9 0.95 23.11 3.86
N ARG A 10 -0.13 23.63 3.24
CA ARG A 10 -1.23 22.82 2.74
C ARG A 10 -0.63 21.80 1.78
N GLY A 11 -0.77 20.51 2.12
CA GLY A 11 -0.31 19.43 1.25
C GLY A 11 -0.89 19.56 -0.16
N PRO A 12 -0.23 18.99 -1.19
CA PRO A 12 -0.71 19.09 -2.56
C PRO A 12 -2.17 18.66 -2.67
N ALA A 13 -3.03 19.53 -3.20
CA ALA A 13 -4.46 19.24 -3.33
C ALA A 13 -4.70 17.96 -4.16
N GLY A 14 -5.63 17.12 -3.68
CA GLY A 14 -6.05 15.90 -4.38
C GLY A 14 -5.19 14.66 -4.12
N LEU A 15 -4.30 14.68 -3.12
CA LEU A 15 -3.67 13.48 -2.58
C LEU A 15 -4.66 12.69 -1.72
N ARG A 16 -4.78 11.38 -1.98
CA ARG A 16 -5.63 10.47 -1.20
C ARG A 16 -4.84 9.49 -0.34
N LEU A 17 -3.75 8.97 -0.89
CA LEU A 17 -2.86 8.02 -0.21
C LEU A 17 -1.42 8.44 -0.45
N ILE A 18 -0.57 8.26 0.54
CA ILE A 18 0.87 8.51 0.44
C ILE A 18 1.62 7.42 1.22
N ALA A 19 2.70 6.93 0.63
CA ALA A 19 3.64 6.02 1.27
C ALA A 19 5.04 6.51 0.93
N LEU A 20 5.84 6.83 1.94
CA LEU A 20 7.19 7.35 1.80
C LEU A 20 8.18 6.33 2.32
N ASP A 21 9.34 6.22 1.67
CA ASP A 21 10.46 5.51 2.24
C ASP A 21 11.01 6.27 3.45
N ALA A 22 11.34 5.54 4.51
CA ALA A 22 12.01 6.11 5.68
C ALA A 22 13.45 6.51 5.34
N GLU A 23 14.07 5.82 4.37
CA GLU A 23 15.41 6.09 3.90
C GLU A 23 15.38 6.30 2.38
N PRO A 24 15.12 7.54 1.91
CA PRO A 24 15.09 7.86 0.49
C PRO A 24 16.41 7.48 -0.19
N ARG A 25 16.37 6.47 -1.07
CA ARG A 25 17.46 6.07 -1.97
C ARG A 25 16.94 6.03 -3.41
N GLY A 26 17.68 6.66 -4.32
CA GLY A 26 17.37 6.62 -5.76
C GLY A 26 16.37 7.68 -6.22
N THR A 27 15.78 7.45 -7.40
CA THR A 27 14.93 8.43 -8.09
C THR A 27 13.48 8.43 -7.61
N MET A 28 12.98 7.29 -7.11
CA MET A 28 11.64 7.12 -6.55
C MET A 28 11.73 6.59 -5.12
N ASN A 29 11.26 7.40 -4.19
CA ASN A 29 11.39 7.24 -2.74
C ASN A 29 10.02 7.18 -2.05
N GLY A 30 8.96 6.97 -2.83
CA GLY A 30 7.60 6.92 -2.33
C GLY A 30 6.58 6.84 -3.46
N LEU A 31 5.34 6.64 -3.05
CA LEU A 31 4.17 6.58 -3.92
C LEU A 31 3.08 7.48 -3.36
N ALA A 32 2.28 8.05 -4.26
CA ALA A 32 1.06 8.74 -3.90
C ALA A 32 -0.06 8.41 -4.87
N LEU A 33 -1.29 8.41 -4.37
CA LEU A 33 -2.47 8.38 -5.22
C LEU A 33 -3.03 9.80 -5.31
N ARG A 34 -2.99 10.38 -6.51
CA ARG A 34 -3.41 11.75 -6.78
C ARG A 34 -4.48 11.76 -7.86
N ARG A 35 -5.70 12.21 -7.52
CA ARG A 35 -6.85 12.26 -8.45
C ARG A 35 -7.09 10.94 -9.22
N GLY A 36 -6.88 9.80 -8.56
CA GLY A 36 -7.04 8.47 -9.15
C GLY A 36 -5.81 7.93 -9.90
N SER A 37 -4.79 8.75 -10.14
CA SER A 37 -3.52 8.31 -10.75
C SER A 37 -2.50 7.94 -9.67
N LEU A 38 -1.81 6.82 -9.85
CA LEU A 38 -0.66 6.47 -9.02
C LEU A 38 0.56 7.25 -9.53
N VAL A 39 1.20 8.01 -8.64
CA VAL A 39 2.40 8.78 -8.94
C VAL A 39 3.57 8.32 -8.09
N GLY A 40 4.74 8.24 -8.71
CA GLY A 40 6.01 8.12 -7.99
C GLY A 40 6.38 9.45 -7.33
N LEU A 41 6.99 9.38 -6.16
CA LEU A 41 7.52 10.52 -5.44
C LEU A 41 9.04 10.43 -5.35
N GLY A 42 9.74 11.53 -5.57
CA GLY A 42 11.19 11.64 -5.41
C GLY A 42 11.56 12.74 -4.40
N TRP A 43 12.68 12.56 -3.69
CA TRP A 43 13.24 13.59 -2.82
C TRP A 43 14.39 14.31 -3.53
N ARG A 44 14.24 15.60 -3.83
CA ARG A 44 15.27 16.41 -4.49
C ARG A 44 15.33 17.80 -3.87
N GLY A 45 16.54 18.25 -3.51
CA GLY A 45 16.75 19.59 -2.94
C GLY A 45 15.91 19.89 -1.70
N GLY A 46 15.74 18.90 -0.80
CA GLY A 46 14.95 19.05 0.42
C GLY A 46 13.42 19.10 0.21
N LYS A 47 12.93 18.67 -0.96
CA LYS A 47 11.50 18.69 -1.30
C LYS A 47 11.06 17.38 -1.94
N TRP A 48 9.81 17.00 -1.65
CA TRP A 48 9.11 15.94 -2.37
C TRP A 48 8.58 16.47 -3.70
N ILE A 49 8.92 15.78 -4.78
CA ILE A 49 8.44 16.07 -6.12
C ILE A 49 7.81 14.83 -6.75
N ALA A 50 6.89 15.00 -7.70
CA ALA A 50 6.42 13.88 -8.50
C ALA A 50 7.56 13.42 -9.43
N SER A 51 7.89 12.14 -9.42
CA SER A 51 8.90 11.54 -10.30
C SER A 51 8.30 10.95 -11.58
N GLY A 52 6.98 10.78 -11.64
CA GLY A 52 6.25 10.29 -12.81
C GLY A 52 4.90 9.68 -12.44
N THR A 53 4.12 9.29 -13.45
CA THR A 53 2.88 8.53 -13.26
C THR A 53 3.15 7.05 -13.55
N LEU A 54 2.59 6.17 -12.72
CA LEU A 54 2.68 4.73 -12.87
C LEU A 54 1.36 4.18 -13.42
N ASN A 55 1.44 3.34 -14.46
CA ASN A 55 0.28 2.62 -14.97
C ASN A 55 -0.11 1.53 -13.98
N ALA A 56 -1.18 1.74 -13.24
CA ALA A 56 -1.72 0.74 -12.33
C ALA A 56 -2.38 -0.43 -13.09
N PRO A 57 -2.43 -1.65 -12.51
CA PRO A 57 -3.20 -2.75 -13.07
C PRO A 57 -4.67 -2.34 -13.31
N PRO A 58 -5.31 -2.82 -14.39
CA PRO A 58 -6.67 -2.41 -14.73
C PRO A 58 -7.67 -2.65 -13.60
N ARG A 59 -8.61 -1.71 -13.44
CA ARG A 59 -9.71 -1.76 -12.46
C ARG A 59 -9.27 -1.82 -10.98
N SER A 60 -8.01 -1.46 -10.69
CA SER A 60 -7.53 -1.43 -9.30
C SER A 60 -8.12 -0.26 -8.52
N LYS A 61 -8.56 -0.51 -7.29
CA LYS A 61 -9.03 0.50 -6.34
C LYS A 61 -8.22 0.43 -5.06
N PHE A 62 -7.04 1.07 -5.08
CA PHE A 62 -6.14 1.00 -3.93
C PHE A 62 -6.71 1.72 -2.71
N SER A 63 -6.78 0.99 -1.60
CA SER A 63 -7.27 1.42 -0.29
C SER A 63 -6.15 1.74 0.68
N ALA A 64 -5.00 1.07 0.55
CA ALA A 64 -3.79 1.31 1.33
C ALA A 64 -2.53 1.10 0.49
N MET A 65 -1.43 1.73 0.90
CA MET A 65 -0.12 1.57 0.29
C MET A 65 0.97 1.55 1.36
N ALA A 66 2.02 0.79 1.11
CA ALA A 66 3.26 0.84 1.85
C ALA A 66 4.42 0.95 0.86
N PHE A 67 5.51 1.60 1.26
CA PHE A 67 6.69 1.76 0.40
C PHE A 67 7.94 1.58 1.25
N GLN A 68 8.87 0.75 0.79
CA GLN A 68 10.13 0.52 1.46
C GLN A 68 11.18 -0.05 0.52
N ALA A 69 12.41 0.46 0.61
CA ALA A 69 13.58 -0.05 -0.10
C ALA A 69 13.32 -0.21 -1.61
N GLY A 70 12.69 0.80 -2.22
CA GLY A 70 12.37 0.79 -3.66
C GLY A 70 11.23 -0.16 -4.07
N ARG A 71 10.47 -0.72 -3.12
CA ARG A 71 9.28 -1.53 -3.39
C ARG A 71 8.04 -0.88 -2.83
N GLY A 72 7.03 -0.68 -3.68
CA GLY A 72 5.70 -0.29 -3.26
C GLY A 72 4.77 -1.51 -3.18
N LEU A 73 4.02 -1.66 -2.09
CA LEU A 73 2.87 -2.56 -2.02
C LEU A 73 1.57 -1.76 -2.01
N LEU A 74 0.60 -2.23 -2.78
CA LEU A 74 -0.70 -1.59 -2.92
C LEU A 74 -1.82 -2.59 -2.70
N LEU A 75 -2.72 -2.26 -1.77
CA LEU A 75 -3.85 -3.08 -1.39
C LEU A 75 -5.12 -2.63 -2.10
N ASP A 76 -5.70 -3.48 -2.93
CA ASP A 76 -7.09 -3.36 -3.37
C ASP A 76 -7.99 -4.04 -2.34
N GLY A 77 -8.57 -3.22 -1.46
CA GLY A 77 -9.34 -3.69 -0.31
C GLY A 77 -10.68 -4.31 -0.70
N ASP A 78 -11.28 -3.85 -1.81
CA ASP A 78 -12.55 -4.37 -2.32
C ASP A 78 -12.38 -5.76 -2.92
N ARG A 79 -11.24 -6.00 -3.59
CA ARG A 79 -10.93 -7.29 -4.23
C ARG A 79 -10.14 -8.24 -3.34
N GLY A 80 -9.68 -7.78 -2.18
CA GLY A 80 -8.82 -8.56 -1.28
C GLY A 80 -7.52 -9.01 -1.96
N VAL A 81 -6.87 -8.12 -2.73
CA VAL A 81 -5.61 -8.44 -3.40
C VAL A 81 -4.54 -7.40 -3.14
N VAL A 82 -3.29 -7.86 -3.07
CA VAL A 82 -2.12 -7.00 -2.98
C VAL A 82 -1.32 -7.09 -4.27
N TYR A 83 -0.85 -5.95 -4.74
CA TYR A 83 0.10 -5.83 -5.83
C TYR A 83 1.42 -5.26 -5.31
N ALA A 84 2.52 -5.62 -5.95
CA ALA A 84 3.78 -4.91 -5.75
C ALA A 84 4.18 -4.18 -7.03
N VAL A 85 4.88 -3.07 -6.85
CA VAL A 85 5.57 -2.35 -7.92
C VAL A 85 7.03 -2.14 -7.51
N ASP A 86 7.92 -2.44 -8.43
CA ASP A 86 9.34 -2.13 -8.33
C ASP A 86 9.56 -0.67 -8.76
N ALA A 87 10.12 0.16 -7.88
CA ALA A 87 10.19 1.60 -8.08
C ALA A 87 11.22 2.02 -9.14
N GLU A 88 12.23 1.18 -9.38
CA GLU A 88 13.27 1.43 -10.37
C GLU A 88 12.78 1.10 -11.78
N SER A 89 12.19 -0.08 -11.96
CA SER A 89 11.73 -0.56 -13.26
C SER A 89 10.28 -0.19 -13.59
N GLY A 90 9.49 0.23 -12.60
CA GLY A 90 8.04 0.40 -12.71
C GLY A 90 7.28 -0.92 -12.92
N LYS A 91 7.96 -2.06 -12.80
CA LYS A 91 7.36 -3.38 -13.08
C LYS A 91 6.42 -3.79 -11.95
N TRP A 92 5.24 -4.26 -12.35
CA TRP A 92 4.24 -4.79 -11.43
C TRP A 92 4.37 -6.29 -11.21
N HIS A 93 4.03 -6.73 -10.01
CA HIS A 93 3.97 -8.12 -9.59
C HIS A 93 2.65 -8.42 -8.86
N GLY A 94 2.23 -9.68 -8.89
CA GLY A 94 0.99 -10.16 -8.27
C GLY A 94 -0.15 -10.38 -9.28
N PRO A 95 -1.42 -10.43 -8.83
CA PRO A 95 -1.86 -10.19 -7.45
C PRO A 95 -1.53 -11.35 -6.50
N VAL A 96 -1.31 -11.03 -5.23
CA VAL A 96 -1.43 -11.98 -4.11
C VAL A 96 -2.83 -11.86 -3.54
N LYS A 97 -3.54 -12.98 -3.45
CA LYS A 97 -4.89 -13.02 -2.87
C LYS A 97 -4.81 -13.11 -1.36
N LEU A 98 -5.58 -12.26 -0.70
CA LEU A 98 -5.81 -12.31 0.73
C LEU A 98 -7.05 -13.18 1.03
N PRO A 99 -7.24 -13.63 2.28
CA PRO A 99 -8.49 -14.25 2.71
C PRO A 99 -9.72 -13.41 2.31
N ALA A 100 -10.70 -14.06 1.68
CA ALA A 100 -11.86 -13.40 1.07
C ALA A 100 -12.97 -13.06 2.07
N ASP A 101 -12.93 -13.64 3.26
CA ASP A 101 -13.86 -13.44 4.37
C ASP A 101 -13.52 -12.19 5.21
N ARG A 102 -12.74 -11.28 4.63
CA ARG A 102 -12.16 -10.12 5.30
C ARG A 102 -12.24 -8.88 4.42
N ARG A 103 -12.54 -7.76 5.05
CA ARG A 103 -12.38 -6.42 4.45
C ARG A 103 -11.02 -5.87 4.85
N TRP A 104 -10.12 -5.79 3.89
CA TRP A 104 -8.74 -5.31 4.09
C TRP A 104 -8.68 -3.79 3.96
N THR A 105 -7.96 -3.14 4.88
CA THR A 105 -7.92 -1.66 5.00
C THR A 105 -6.53 -1.09 5.22
N GLY A 106 -5.55 -1.92 5.61
CA GLY A 106 -4.19 -1.48 5.87
C GLY A 106 -3.15 -2.46 5.34
N ILE A 107 -1.97 -1.94 5.04
CA ILE A 107 -0.79 -2.72 4.69
C ILE A 107 0.46 -2.06 5.26
N CYS A 108 1.39 -2.83 5.81
CA CYS A 108 2.68 -2.30 6.28
C CYS A 108 3.83 -3.30 6.06
N ALA A 109 5.03 -2.74 5.93
CA ALA A 109 6.29 -3.49 6.01
C ALA A 109 6.60 -3.79 7.48
N LEU A 110 7.04 -5.02 7.78
CA LEU A 110 7.35 -5.44 9.16
C LEU A 110 8.81 -5.20 9.54
N THR A 111 9.75 -5.21 8.59
CA THR A 111 11.19 -5.11 8.89
C THR A 111 11.88 -4.11 7.97
N PRO A 112 13.02 -3.53 8.37
CA PRO A 112 13.94 -2.91 7.42
C PRO A 112 14.31 -3.93 6.33
N ASN A 113 14.11 -3.57 5.05
CA ASN A 113 14.27 -4.46 3.87
C ASN A 113 13.18 -5.54 3.69
N ALA A 114 11.95 -5.27 4.13
CA ALA A 114 10.97 -6.32 4.34
C ALA A 114 10.72 -7.25 3.14
N THR A 115 11.05 -8.52 3.35
CA THR A 115 10.45 -9.63 2.61
C THR A 115 9.06 -9.95 3.17
N ALA A 116 8.79 -9.62 4.43
CA ALA A 116 7.56 -9.88 5.16
C ALA A 116 6.69 -8.62 5.32
N TRP A 117 5.41 -8.78 5.04
CA TRP A 117 4.41 -7.72 5.01
C TRP A 117 3.20 -8.13 5.81
N LEU A 118 2.48 -7.15 6.33
CA LEU A 118 1.27 -7.33 7.10
C LEU A 118 0.12 -6.66 6.37
N ALA A 119 -0.97 -7.39 6.13
CA ALA A 119 -2.25 -6.82 5.78
C ALA A 119 -3.12 -6.74 7.05
N ILE A 120 -3.89 -5.66 7.18
CA ILE A 120 -4.80 -5.42 8.30
C ILE A 120 -6.21 -5.39 7.78
N GLY A 121 -7.06 -6.24 8.34
CA GLY A 121 -8.45 -6.38 7.92
C GLY A 121 -9.40 -6.58 9.10
N ARG A 122 -10.69 -6.64 8.80
CA ARG A 122 -11.73 -7.04 9.75
C ARG A 122 -12.57 -8.13 9.14
N GLY A 123 -13.06 -9.04 9.99
CA GLY A 123 -14.12 -9.99 9.62
C GLY A 123 -15.26 -9.27 8.93
N THR A 124 -15.64 -9.71 7.73
CA THR A 124 -16.99 -9.42 7.23
C THR A 124 -17.90 -10.34 8.02
N ALA A 125 -18.49 -9.85 9.11
CA ALA A 125 -19.31 -10.67 10.00
C ALA A 125 -20.22 -11.59 9.18
N SER A 126 -20.23 -12.88 9.53
CA SER A 126 -21.29 -13.77 9.07
C SER A 126 -22.62 -13.11 9.45
N SER A 127 -23.57 -13.06 8.53
CA SER A 127 -24.88 -12.42 8.72
C SER A 127 -25.67 -12.92 9.93
N ASP A 128 -25.18 -13.98 10.60
CA ASP A 128 -25.98 -14.83 11.47
C ASP A 128 -25.56 -14.78 12.96
N LEU A 129 -24.65 -13.88 13.36
CA LEU A 129 -24.25 -13.75 14.77
C LEU A 129 -24.72 -12.41 15.36
N ALA A 130 -25.42 -12.52 16.50
CA ALA A 130 -26.12 -11.48 17.23
C ALA A 130 -25.37 -10.14 17.32
N ALA A 131 -26.14 -9.05 17.31
CA ALA A 131 -25.78 -7.65 17.11
C ALA A 131 -24.75 -6.99 18.06
N GLU A 132 -23.98 -7.76 18.85
CA GLU A 132 -23.07 -7.23 19.88
C GLU A 132 -21.58 -7.57 19.69
N GLN A 133 -21.20 -8.35 18.68
CA GLN A 133 -19.77 -8.61 18.46
C GLN A 133 -19.10 -7.52 17.62
N VAL A 134 -18.28 -6.70 18.28
CA VAL A 134 -17.33 -5.80 17.61
C VAL A 134 -16.47 -6.62 16.64
N PRO A 135 -16.43 -6.28 15.34
CA PRO A 135 -15.69 -7.08 14.36
C PRO A 135 -14.21 -7.10 14.72
N LYS A 136 -13.69 -8.30 14.99
CA LYS A 136 -12.28 -8.52 15.36
C LYS A 136 -11.36 -8.00 14.25
N VAL A 137 -10.37 -7.19 14.64
CA VAL A 137 -9.26 -6.80 13.77
C VAL A 137 -8.36 -8.02 13.59
N GLU A 138 -8.03 -8.33 12.35
CA GLU A 138 -7.16 -9.43 12.00
C GLU A 138 -5.94 -8.95 11.23
N LEU A 139 -4.85 -9.67 11.47
CA LEU A 139 -3.55 -9.43 10.88
C LEU A 139 -3.19 -10.63 10.02
N TRP A 140 -2.80 -10.38 8.78
CA TRP A 140 -2.34 -11.43 7.89
C TRP A 140 -0.93 -11.12 7.40
N GLN A 141 0.02 -11.95 7.81
CA GLN A 141 1.41 -11.83 7.42
C GLN A 141 1.67 -12.64 6.15
N PHE A 142 2.45 -12.07 5.23
CA PHE A 142 2.85 -12.74 4.00
C PHE A 142 4.22 -12.29 3.54
N GLU A 143 4.88 -13.15 2.77
CA GLU A 143 6.17 -12.84 2.15
C GLU A 143 6.00 -12.49 0.68
N TRP A 144 6.63 -11.39 0.25
CA TRP A 144 6.75 -11.05 -1.17
C TRP A 144 8.06 -11.59 -1.73
N ARG A 145 8.08 -12.89 -2.06
CA ARG A 145 9.25 -13.51 -2.70
C ARG A 145 9.37 -13.06 -4.16
N LYS A 146 10.59 -12.76 -4.61
CA LYS A 146 10.89 -12.36 -6.01
C LYS A 146 10.45 -13.41 -7.07
N ARG A 147 10.11 -14.62 -6.64
CA ARG A 147 9.51 -15.69 -7.45
C ARG A 147 8.33 -16.26 -6.67
N GLN A 148 7.12 -16.19 -7.21
CA GLN A 148 6.07 -17.10 -6.76
C GLN A 148 6.60 -18.53 -7.00
N PRO A 149 6.52 -19.46 -6.05
CA PRO A 149 6.63 -20.86 -6.39
C PRO A 149 5.50 -21.16 -7.37
N SER A 150 5.85 -21.63 -8.57
CA SER A 150 4.92 -22.34 -9.43
C SER A 150 4.18 -23.36 -8.56
N ARG A 151 2.85 -23.43 -8.68
CA ARG A 151 2.06 -24.50 -8.06
C ARG A 151 2.77 -25.83 -8.36
N LEU A 152 3.37 -26.46 -7.37
CA LEU A 152 3.62 -27.90 -7.42
C LEU A 152 2.23 -28.52 -7.31
N ALA A 153 1.64 -28.82 -8.47
CA ALA A 153 0.53 -29.75 -8.54
C ALA A 153 1.10 -31.10 -8.13
N PHE A 154 0.74 -31.56 -6.94
CA PHE A 154 0.82 -32.97 -6.62
C PHE A 154 -0.37 -33.62 -7.33
N TRP A 155 -0.08 -34.42 -8.34
CA TRP A 155 -1.01 -35.42 -8.90
C TRP A 155 -0.79 -36.73 -8.17
#